data_AF-A0A3P6TCZ6-F1
#
_entry.id   AF-A0A3P6TCZ6-F1
#
_cell.length_a   1.000
_cell.length_b   1.000
_cell.length_c   1.000
_cell.angle_alpha   90.00
_cell.angle_beta   90.00
_cell.angle_gamma   90.00
#
_symmetry.space_group_name_H-M   'P 1'
#
loop_
_entity.id
_entity.type
_entity.pdbx_description
1 polymer ?
#
loop_
_entity_poly.entity_id
_entity_poly.type
_entity_poly.pdbx_seq_one_letter_code
_entity_poly.pdbx_strand_id
1 'polypeptide(L)'
;MLGSHIHEHKLTVRRNDALSQVAAHTCEKGHEFNFAAAKIIAHVDNKTSRELIEAWASDEETVNRFLDPAPACIALRRRLRPEVTDD
;
A
#
# COMPACT_ATOMS: atom_id res chain seq x y z
N MET A 1 3.73 -6.85 -16.61
CA MET A 1 2.36 -7.42 -16.59
C MET A 1 1.86 -7.36 -15.16
N LEU A 2 0.64 -6.89 -14.91
CA LEU A 2 0.08 -6.77 -13.55
C LEU A 2 0.14 -8.08 -12.73
N GLY A 3 -0.08 -9.21 -13.39
CA GLY A 3 -0.02 -10.53 -12.76
C GLY A 3 1.37 -10.95 -12.26
N SER A 4 2.47 -10.39 -12.79
CA SER A 4 3.82 -10.76 -12.35
C SER A 4 4.14 -10.18 -10.98
N HIS A 5 3.73 -8.95 -10.69
CA HIS A 5 4.04 -8.28 -9.41
C HIS A 5 3.27 -8.89 -8.23
N ILE A 6 1.97 -9.22 -8.42
CA ILE A 6 1.18 -9.92 -7.38
C ILE A 6 1.74 -11.33 -7.15
N HIS A 7 2.18 -12.01 -8.22
CA HIS A 7 2.79 -13.32 -8.12
C HIS A 7 4.12 -13.29 -7.35
N GLU A 8 4.98 -12.31 -7.62
CA GLU A 8 6.23 -12.07 -6.88
C GLU A 8 5.97 -11.88 -5.39
N HIS A 9 4.97 -11.06 -5.05
CA HIS A 9 4.61 -10.80 -3.66
C HIS A 9 4.06 -12.06 -2.93
N LYS A 10 3.34 -12.93 -3.65
CA LYS A 10 2.95 -14.24 -3.10
C LYS A 10 4.17 -15.13 -2.82
N LEU A 11 5.19 -15.06 -3.67
CA LEU A 11 6.43 -15.81 -3.48
C LEU A 11 7.23 -15.30 -2.29
N THR A 12 7.33 -13.98 -2.09
CA THR A 12 8.07 -13.40 -0.95
C THR A 12 7.41 -13.74 0.38
N VAL A 13 6.08 -13.69 0.47
CA VAL A 13 5.33 -14.13 1.66
C VAL A 13 5.57 -15.60 1.96
N ARG A 14 5.49 -16.49 0.95
CA ARG A 14 5.77 -17.92 1.14
C ARG A 14 7.19 -18.22 1.62
N ARG A 15 8.15 -17.35 1.29
CA ARG A 15 9.55 -17.47 1.68
C ARG A 15 9.86 -16.81 3.03
N ASN A 16 8.90 -16.10 3.63
CA ASN A 16 9.11 -15.24 4.80
C ASN A 16 10.26 -14.24 4.57
N ASP A 17 10.31 -13.65 3.38
CA ASP A 17 11.36 -12.70 3.02
C ASP A 17 11.22 -11.39 3.82
N ALA A 18 12.11 -11.18 4.80
CA ALA A 18 12.08 -10.01 5.66
C ALA A 18 12.26 -8.67 4.93
N LEU A 19 12.76 -8.67 3.69
CA LEU A 19 12.85 -7.47 2.86
C LEU A 19 11.51 -7.07 2.22
N SER A 20 10.58 -8.02 2.13
CA SER A 20 9.22 -7.76 1.65
C SER A 20 8.37 -7.24 2.79
N GLN A 21 7.89 -6.00 2.69
CA GLN A 21 7.01 -5.39 3.70
C GLN A 21 5.75 -6.23 3.95
N VAL A 22 5.18 -6.85 2.92
CA VAL A 22 3.99 -7.71 3.07
C VAL A 22 4.35 -9.02 3.80
N ALA A 23 5.51 -9.61 3.52
CA ALA A 23 5.96 -10.81 4.24
C ALA A 23 6.29 -10.49 5.71
N ALA A 24 7.01 -9.40 5.97
CA ALA A 24 7.27 -8.92 7.32
C ALA A 24 5.96 -8.69 8.09
N HIS A 25 4.98 -8.04 7.47
CA HIS A 25 3.67 -7.80 8.08
C HIS A 25 2.89 -9.08 8.40
N THR A 26 2.88 -10.04 7.47
CA THR A 26 2.23 -11.34 7.67
C THR A 26 2.90 -12.15 8.78
N CYS A 27 4.23 -12.13 8.87
CA CYS A 27 4.99 -12.80 9.91
C CYS A 27 4.84 -12.14 11.30
N GLU A 28 4.97 -10.80 11.38
CA GLU A 28 4.95 -10.07 12.65
C GLU A 28 3.56 -10.03 13.28
N LYS A 29 2.51 -9.86 12.47
CA LYS A 29 1.15 -9.72 12.97
C LYS A 29 0.36 -11.03 12.95
N GLY A 30 0.87 -12.08 12.32
CA GLY A 30 0.12 -13.32 12.07
C GLY A 30 -1.08 -13.11 11.14
N HIS A 31 -1.11 -12.01 10.40
CA HIS A 31 -2.22 -11.63 9.51
C HIS A 31 -2.01 -12.16 8.10
N GLU A 32 -3.06 -12.75 7.52
CA GLU A 32 -3.03 -13.16 6.11
C GLU A 32 -3.28 -11.96 5.19
N PHE A 33 -2.39 -11.74 4.22
CA PHE A 33 -2.56 -10.68 3.24
C PHE A 33 -3.54 -11.11 2.13
N ASN A 34 -4.62 -10.35 1.93
CA ASN A 34 -5.61 -10.65 0.90
C ASN A 34 -5.14 -10.23 -0.50
N PHE A 35 -4.41 -11.11 -1.17
CA PHE A 35 -3.96 -10.90 -2.55
C PHE A 35 -5.08 -10.81 -3.59
N ALA A 36 -6.30 -11.29 -3.29
CA ALA A 36 -7.44 -11.20 -4.20
C ALA A 36 -8.07 -9.80 -4.18
N ALA A 37 -8.02 -9.12 -3.04
CA ALA A 37 -8.46 -7.73 -2.90
C ALA A 37 -7.39 -6.71 -3.33
N ALA A 38 -6.13 -7.13 -3.49
CA ALA A 38 -5.04 -6.24 -3.87
C ALA A 38 -5.19 -5.72 -5.31
N LYS A 39 -5.12 -4.39 -5.47
CA LYS A 39 -5.16 -3.70 -6.77
C LYS A 39 -3.91 -2.84 -6.94
N ILE A 40 -3.29 -2.88 -8.11
CA ILE A 40 -2.22 -1.94 -8.46
C ILE A 40 -2.87 -0.65 -8.97
N ILE A 41 -2.47 0.46 -8.35
CA ILE A 41 -3.13 1.76 -8.51
C ILE A 41 -2.42 2.62 -9.55
N ALA A 42 -1.10 2.44 -9.71
CA ALA A 42 -0.32 3.06 -10.77
C ALA A 42 0.96 2.28 -11.04
N HIS A 43 1.48 2.42 -12.27
CA HIS A 43 2.84 2.01 -12.61
C HIS A 43 3.66 3.29 -12.79
N VAL A 44 4.57 3.55 -11.85
CA VAL A 44 5.40 4.76 -11.83
C VAL A 44 6.83 4.38 -11.48
N ASP A 45 7.76 4.86 -12.31
CA ASP A 45 9.16 4.45 -12.24
C ASP A 45 9.99 5.31 -11.26
N ASN A 46 9.37 6.32 -10.65
CA ASN A 46 9.99 7.20 -9.65
C ASN A 46 9.46 6.92 -8.25
N LYS A 47 10.38 6.76 -7.28
CA LYS A 47 10.08 6.49 -5.88
C LYS A 47 9.13 7.52 -5.27
N THR A 48 9.37 8.82 -5.46
CA THR A 48 8.52 9.88 -4.89
C THR A 48 7.10 9.84 -5.45
N SER A 49 6.94 9.58 -6.74
CA SER A 49 5.62 9.46 -7.39
C SER A 49 4.88 8.23 -6.89
N ARG A 50 5.59 7.12 -6.68
CA ARG A 50 5.03 5.90 -6.09
C ARG A 50 4.58 6.13 -4.65
N GLU A 51 5.43 6.70 -3.81
CA GLU A 51 5.12 7.01 -2.40
C GLU A 51 3.93 7.96 -2.28
N LEU A 52 3.85 8.97 -3.15
CA LEU A 52 2.71 9.90 -3.21
C LEU A 52 1.39 9.18 -3.53
N ILE A 53 1.38 8.31 -4.55
CA ILE A 53 0.18 7.58 -4.97
C ILE A 53 -0.22 6.54 -3.92
N GLU A 54 0.76 5.82 -3.38
CA GLU A 54 0.56 4.86 -2.30
C GLU A 54 -0.01 5.56 -1.05
N ALA A 55 0.56 6.69 -0.63
CA ALA A 55 0.04 7.46 0.51
C ALA A 55 -1.34 8.10 0.24
N TRP A 56 -1.64 8.47 -0.99
CA TRP A 56 -2.97 8.95 -1.35
C TRP A 56 -4.02 7.84 -1.22
N ALA A 57 -3.66 6.64 -1.68
CA ALA A 57 -4.53 5.47 -1.66
C ALA A 57 -4.63 4.81 -0.28
N SER A 58 -3.63 5.00 0.60
CA SER A 58 -3.62 4.45 1.96
C SER A 58 -4.71 5.05 2.86
N ASP A 59 -5.43 4.16 3.54
CA ASP A 59 -6.24 4.45 4.73
C ASP A 59 -5.67 3.73 5.98
N GLU A 60 -6.35 3.82 7.11
CA GLU A 60 -5.90 3.23 8.38
C GLU A 60 -5.81 1.70 8.38
N GLU A 61 -6.56 1.02 7.50
CA GLU A 61 -6.56 -0.44 7.38
C GLU A 61 -5.52 -0.96 6.37
N THR A 62 -4.98 -0.09 5.51
CA THR A 62 -3.96 -0.51 4.55
C THR A 62 -2.61 -0.84 5.20
N VAL A 63 -1.93 -1.86 4.67
CA VAL A 63 -0.55 -2.25 5.06
C VAL A 63 0.44 -1.09 4.93
N ASN A 64 0.11 -0.13 4.08
CA ASN A 64 0.90 1.02 3.75
C ASN A 64 0.66 2.23 4.67
N ARG A 65 0.37 1.97 5.96
CA ARG A 65 0.29 2.96 7.04
C ARG A 65 1.64 3.58 7.43
N PHE A 66 2.74 3.06 6.88
CA PHE A 66 4.11 3.45 7.24
C PHE A 66 4.78 4.40 6.24
N LEU A 67 4.14 4.72 5.12
CA LEU A 67 4.60 5.84 4.31
C LEU A 67 4.17 7.11 5.04
N ASP A 68 5.13 7.82 5.62
CA ASP A 68 4.93 9.17 6.14
C ASP A 68 4.67 10.08 4.92
N PRO A 69 3.41 10.41 4.61
CA PRO A 69 3.12 11.22 3.44
C PRO A 69 3.69 12.61 3.74
N ALA A 70 4.47 13.17 2.82
CA ALA A 70 4.99 14.52 3.02
C ALA A 70 3.82 15.46 3.41
N PRO A 71 4.00 16.41 4.35
CA PRO A 71 2.91 17.23 4.89
C PRO A 71 2.03 17.90 3.82
N ALA A 72 2.63 18.27 2.68
CA ALA A 72 1.93 18.79 1.51
C ALA A 72 0.90 17.79 0.93
N CYS A 73 1.21 16.50 0.90
CA CYS A 73 0.33 15.44 0.44
C CYS A 73 -0.87 15.25 1.39
N ILE A 74 -0.62 15.30 2.71
CA ILE A 74 -1.68 15.22 3.73
C ILE A 74 -2.64 16.41 3.57
N ALA A 75 -2.08 17.62 3.44
CA ALA A 75 -2.85 18.83 3.25
C ALA A 75 -3.67 18.78 1.95
N LEU A 76 -3.08 18.29 0.86
CA LEU A 76 -3.78 18.15 -0.43
C LEU A 76 -4.89 17.09 -0.37
N ARG A 77 -4.63 15.94 0.26
CA ARG A 77 -5.61 14.86 0.43
C ARG A 77 -6.83 15.33 1.23
N ARG A 78 -6.62 16.06 2.34
CA ARG A 78 -7.70 16.64 3.15
C ARG A 78 -8.56 17.65 2.38
N ARG A 79 -7.98 18.35 1.40
CA ARG A 79 -8.71 19.33 0.58
C ARG A 79 -9.49 18.69 -0.56
N LEU A 80 -9.07 17.51 -1.03
CA LEU A 80 -9.59 16.88 -2.25
C LEU A 80 -10.46 15.65 -1.98
N ARG A 81 -10.33 15.01 -0.81
CA ARG A 81 -11.30 14.01 -0.35
C ARG A 81 -12.35 14.75 0.48
N PRO A 82 -13.57 14.98 -0.04
CA PRO A 82 -14.64 15.48 0.82
C PRO A 82 -14.86 14.47 1.94
N GLU A 83 -15.05 14.98 3.16
CA GLU A 83 -15.55 14.18 4.27
C GLU A 83 -16.82 13.49 3.75
N VAL A 84 -16.78 12.16 3.63
CA VAL A 84 -18.01 11.40 3.40
C VAL A 84 -18.75 11.52 4.72
N THR A 85 -19.64 12.51 4.80
CA THR A 85 -20.70 12.51 5.80
C THR A 85 -21.63 11.39 5.37
N ASP A 86 -21.53 10.23 6.03
CA ASP A 86 -22.58 9.23 6.01
C ASP A 86 -23.87 9.89 6.56
N ASP A 87 -24.90 9.96 5.72
CA ASP A 87 -26.30 10.24 6.07
C ASP A 87 -27.13 9.07 5.51
#